data_AF-A0A1H4VU97-F1
#
_entry.id   AF-A0A1H4VU97-F1
#
_cell.length_a   1.000
_cell.length_b   1.000
_cell.length_c   1.000
_cell.angle_alpha   90.00
_cell.angle_beta   90.00
_cell.angle_gamma   90.00
#
_symmetry.space_group_name_H-M   'P 1'
#
loop_
_entity.id
_entity.type
_entity.pdbx_description
1 polymer ?
#
loop_
_entity_poly.entity_id
_entity_poly.type
_entity_poly.pdbx_seq_one_letter_code
_entity_poly.pdbx_strand_id
1 'polypeptide(L)'
;MKKVIEEKLLLKKHHQNLLNPIDFTDTFSTTNHQDSIKVIAQSIFNYTPKWIDVLFNIRNRIASFIGLKNEIPKDYNNEFRTGGYVGFFKIYNCGDSECILGVNDSHLNFRVIITKETSNYYNIKVTTLVQYNNLKGKIYMSIIKPFHQIIVRRMVSNAFKQKIQR
;
A
#
# COMPACT_ATOMS: atom_id res chain seq x y z
N MET A 1 -19.62 15.12 -1.30
CA MET A 1 -18.14 14.98 -1.39
C MET A 1 -17.79 13.52 -1.63
N LYS A 2 -16.86 13.18 -2.54
CA LYS A 2 -16.43 11.78 -2.73
C LYS A 2 -15.62 11.32 -1.52
N LYS A 3 -15.78 10.06 -1.09
CA LYS A 3 -14.97 9.50 0.01
C LYS A 3 -13.48 9.40 -0.34
N VAL A 4 -13.18 9.18 -1.62
CA VAL A 4 -11.82 9.01 -2.14
C VAL A 4 -11.70 9.70 -3.49
N ILE A 5 -10.60 10.42 -3.69
CA ILE A 5 -10.20 10.97 -4.99
C ILE A 5 -8.85 10.39 -5.40
N GLU A 6 -8.58 10.42 -6.70
CA GLU A 6 -7.26 10.14 -7.24
C GLU A 6 -6.57 11.48 -7.47
N GLU A 7 -5.31 11.59 -7.08
CA GLU A 7 -4.53 12.82 -7.20
C GLU A 7 -3.29 12.59 -8.05
N LYS A 8 -2.81 13.66 -8.69
CA LYS A 8 -1.49 13.62 -9.32
C LYS A 8 -0.44 13.44 -8.23
N LEU A 9 0.54 12.58 -8.52
CA LEU A 9 1.61 12.23 -7.61
C LEU A 9 2.35 13.46 -7.07
N LEU A 10 2.50 13.51 -5.74
CA LEU A 10 3.38 14.47 -5.04
C LEU A 10 4.33 13.69 -4.14
N LEU A 11 5.41 13.13 -4.71
CA LEU A 11 6.47 12.51 -3.92
C LEU A 11 7.34 13.59 -3.28
N LYS A 12 7.50 13.49 -1.96
CA LYS A 12 8.56 14.18 -1.24
C LYS A 12 9.91 13.58 -1.65
N LYS A 13 10.99 14.36 -1.57
CA LYS A 13 12.34 13.91 -1.95
C LYS A 13 12.76 12.60 -1.27
N HIS A 14 12.41 12.40 0.01
CA HIS A 14 12.76 11.17 0.72
C HIS A 14 12.01 9.92 0.22
N HIS A 15 10.85 10.08 -0.41
CA HIS A 15 10.10 8.96 -0.99
C HIS A 15 10.75 8.42 -2.27
N GLN A 16 11.48 9.26 -3.00
CA GLN A 16 12.12 8.87 -4.27
C GLN A 16 13.21 7.81 -4.08
N ASN A 17 13.80 7.73 -2.89
CA ASN A 17 14.83 6.75 -2.56
C ASN A 17 14.27 5.43 -2.01
N LEU A 18 12.95 5.31 -1.84
CA LEU A 18 12.33 4.08 -1.32
C LEU A 18 12.41 2.93 -2.33
N LEU A 19 12.42 3.26 -3.63
CA LEU A 19 12.62 2.36 -4.77
C LEU A 19 13.36 3.12 -5.86
N ASN A 20 14.26 2.44 -6.58
CA ASN A 20 14.99 3.06 -7.68
C ASN A 20 15.27 2.02 -8.78
N PRO A 21 14.67 2.14 -9.99
CA PRO A 21 13.73 3.19 -10.41
C PRO A 21 12.32 3.01 -9.82
N ILE A 22 11.45 4.01 -10.03
CA ILE A 22 10.00 3.92 -9.80
C ILE A 22 9.31 3.82 -11.16
N ASP A 23 8.81 2.63 -11.51
CA ASP A 23 8.22 2.33 -12.81
C ASP A 23 6.70 2.54 -12.86
N PHE A 24 6.04 2.46 -11.71
CA PHE A 24 4.61 2.75 -11.58
C PHE A 24 4.30 3.44 -10.25
N THR A 25 3.29 4.31 -10.30
CA THR A 25 2.75 4.99 -9.13
C THR A 25 1.30 5.39 -9.34
N ASP A 26 0.55 5.39 -8.25
CA ASP A 26 -0.75 6.05 -8.13
C ASP A 26 -0.88 6.70 -6.75
N THR A 27 -1.83 7.61 -6.60
CA THR A 27 -2.11 8.25 -5.31
C THR A 27 -3.61 8.46 -5.14
N PHE A 28 -4.11 7.97 -4.01
CA PHE A 28 -5.50 8.14 -3.60
C PHE A 28 -5.58 8.87 -2.28
N SER A 29 -6.51 9.80 -2.18
CA SER A 29 -6.64 10.67 -1.02
C SER A 29 -8.03 10.56 -0.40
N THR A 30 -8.08 10.57 0.93
CA THR A 30 -9.31 10.51 1.74
C THR A 30 -9.22 11.45 2.95
N THR A 31 -10.33 11.64 3.67
CA THR A 31 -10.39 12.54 4.82
C THR A 31 -10.51 11.75 6.11
N ASN A 32 -9.60 11.99 7.05
CA ASN A 32 -9.68 11.51 8.42
C ASN A 32 -8.87 12.40 9.36
N HIS A 33 -9.58 13.15 10.20
CA HIS A 33 -8.99 14.04 11.20
C HIS A 33 -8.91 13.42 12.59
N GLN A 34 -9.68 12.37 12.82
CA GLN A 34 -9.95 11.83 14.15
C GLN A 34 -8.88 10.83 14.58
N ASP A 35 -8.38 10.04 13.64
CA ASP A 35 -7.51 8.91 13.93
C ASP A 35 -6.03 9.26 13.78
N SER A 36 -5.17 8.51 14.49
CA SER A 36 -3.73 8.51 14.27
C SER A 36 -3.39 7.81 12.95
N ILE A 37 -2.21 8.08 12.39
CA ILE A 37 -1.78 7.44 11.13
C ILE A 37 -1.74 5.91 11.24
N LYS A 38 -1.40 5.38 12.41
CA LYS A 38 -1.42 3.94 12.71
C LYS A 38 -2.81 3.35 12.56
N VAL A 39 -3.83 3.96 13.17
CA VAL A 39 -5.24 3.51 13.09
C VAL A 39 -5.77 3.65 11.67
N ILE A 40 -5.39 4.72 10.97
CA ILE A 40 -5.74 4.95 9.56
C ILE A 40 -5.17 3.85 8.68
N ALA A 41 -3.88 3.57 8.82
CA ALA A 41 -3.20 2.53 8.06
C ALA A 41 -3.78 1.15 8.36
N GLN A 42 -4.02 0.80 9.64
CA GLN A 42 -4.77 -0.40 10.00
C GLN A 42 -6.12 -0.47 9.29
N SER A 43 -6.91 0.61 9.30
CA SER A 43 -8.24 0.65 8.67
C SER A 43 -8.20 0.45 7.15
N ILE A 44 -7.18 0.97 6.47
CA ILE A 44 -6.96 0.76 5.03
C ILE A 44 -6.74 -0.73 4.74
N PHE A 45 -5.95 -1.42 5.58
CA PHE A 45 -5.60 -2.82 5.41
C PHE A 45 -6.55 -3.82 6.09
N ASN A 46 -7.47 -3.37 6.95
CA ASN A 46 -8.36 -4.26 7.73
C ASN A 46 -9.38 -5.03 6.86
N TYR A 47 -9.64 -4.53 5.65
CA TYR A 47 -10.56 -5.14 4.69
C TYR A 47 -9.80 -5.42 3.38
N THR A 48 -8.75 -6.23 3.44
CA THR A 48 -8.19 -6.84 2.22
C THR A 48 -9.26 -7.77 1.64
N PRO A 49 -9.88 -7.46 0.49
CA PRO A 49 -10.99 -8.26 0.02
C PRO A 49 -10.46 -9.61 -0.49
N LYS A 50 -11.21 -10.70 -0.35
CA LYS A 50 -10.77 -12.09 -0.64
C LYS A 50 -10.09 -12.34 -2.00
N TRP A 51 -10.26 -11.46 -2.99
CA TRP A 51 -9.54 -11.56 -4.27
C TRP A 51 -8.06 -11.14 -4.15
N ILE A 52 -7.68 -10.42 -3.08
CA ILE A 52 -6.29 -10.24 -2.65
C ILE A 52 -5.68 -11.60 -2.28
N ASP A 53 -6.43 -12.49 -1.61
CA ASP A 53 -6.00 -13.88 -1.36
C ASP A 53 -5.87 -14.66 -2.68
N VAL A 54 -6.69 -14.35 -3.69
CA VAL A 54 -6.57 -14.93 -5.04
C VAL A 54 -5.31 -14.42 -5.76
N LEU A 55 -4.98 -13.12 -5.68
CA LEU A 55 -3.69 -12.60 -6.15
C LEU A 55 -2.51 -13.21 -5.39
N PHE A 56 -2.66 -13.49 -4.08
CA PHE A 56 -1.66 -14.23 -3.31
C PHE A 56 -1.53 -15.67 -3.74
N ASN A 57 -2.63 -16.36 -4.09
CA ASN A 57 -2.54 -17.70 -4.66
C ASN A 57 -1.89 -17.70 -6.05
N ILE A 58 -2.12 -16.67 -6.85
CA ILE A 58 -1.44 -16.49 -8.14
C ILE A 58 0.05 -16.22 -7.91
N ARG A 59 0.43 -15.34 -6.98
CA ARG A 59 1.82 -15.11 -6.53
C ARG A 59 2.45 -16.43 -6.08
N ASN A 60 1.79 -17.18 -5.19
CA ASN A 60 2.30 -18.44 -4.63
C ASN A 60 2.47 -19.51 -5.72
N ARG A 61 1.54 -19.60 -6.69
CA ARG A 61 1.65 -20.50 -7.83
C ARG A 61 2.83 -20.14 -8.74
N ILE A 62 3.02 -18.85 -9.05
CA ILE A 62 4.15 -18.37 -9.86
C ILE A 62 5.48 -18.60 -9.13
N ALA A 63 5.56 -18.33 -7.83
CA ALA A 63 6.74 -18.60 -6.99
C ALA A 63 7.07 -20.11 -6.95
N SER A 64 6.05 -20.98 -6.85
CA SER A 64 6.24 -22.43 -6.89
C SER A 64 6.77 -22.92 -8.25
N PHE A 65 6.35 -22.29 -9.35
CA PHE A 65 6.86 -22.59 -10.70
C PHE A 65 8.31 -22.16 -10.93
N ILE A 66 8.84 -21.26 -10.09
CA ILE A 66 10.21 -20.73 -10.16
C ILE A 66 11.11 -21.36 -9.07
N GLY A 67 10.60 -22.32 -8.28
CA GLY A 67 11.38 -22.99 -7.23
C GLY A 67 11.61 -22.15 -5.97
N LEU A 68 10.93 -21.01 -5.83
CA LEU A 68 10.97 -20.19 -4.63
C LEU A 68 9.98 -20.76 -3.62
N LYS A 69 10.51 -21.49 -2.62
CA LYS A 69 9.73 -21.90 -1.46
C LYS A 69 9.22 -20.65 -0.75
N ASN A 70 7.90 -20.59 -0.56
CA ASN A 70 7.22 -19.53 0.19
C ASN A 70 7.56 -19.66 1.68
N GLU A 71 8.75 -19.24 2.06
CA GLU A 71 9.11 -19.17 3.47
C GLU A 71 8.52 -17.88 4.04
N ILE A 72 7.68 -18.03 5.05
CA ILE A 72 7.31 -16.91 5.94
C ILE A 72 8.62 -16.28 6.40
N PRO A 73 8.79 -14.95 6.30
CA PRO A 73 10.01 -14.29 6.75
C PRO A 73 10.35 -14.72 8.18
N LYS A 74 11.62 -15.01 8.46
CA LYS A 74 12.05 -15.46 9.81
C LYS A 74 11.72 -14.45 10.91
N ASP A 75 11.60 -13.17 10.55
CA ASP A 75 11.24 -12.05 11.40
C ASP A 75 9.72 -11.73 11.43
N TYR A 76 8.89 -12.59 10.85
CA TYR A 76 7.45 -12.36 10.75
C TYR A 76 6.78 -12.25 12.13
N ASN A 77 6.00 -11.18 12.29
CA ASN A 77 5.15 -10.94 13.44
C ASN A 77 3.98 -10.03 13.05
N ASN A 78 2.81 -10.23 13.66
CA ASN A 78 1.59 -9.48 13.35
C ASN A 78 1.47 -8.15 14.11
N GLU A 79 2.57 -7.64 14.65
CA GLU A 79 2.53 -6.40 15.40
C GLU A 79 2.52 -5.20 14.45
N PHE A 80 1.58 -4.29 14.65
CA PHE A 80 1.53 -3.06 13.86
C PHE A 80 2.54 -2.04 14.40
N ARG A 81 3.82 -2.23 14.08
CA ARG A 81 4.93 -1.34 14.39
C ARG A 81 6.05 -1.51 13.37
N THR A 82 7.02 -0.60 13.35
CA THR A 82 8.24 -0.75 12.53
C THR A 82 8.90 -2.11 12.77
N GLY A 83 9.16 -2.84 11.69
CA GLY A 83 9.68 -4.22 11.71
C GLY A 83 8.61 -5.31 11.79
N GLY A 84 7.37 -4.96 12.12
CA GLY A 84 6.23 -5.88 12.09
C GLY A 84 5.53 -5.93 10.73
N TYR A 85 4.39 -6.62 10.69
CA TYR A 85 3.68 -6.94 9.44
C TYR A 85 2.18 -6.65 9.51
N VAL A 86 1.62 -6.34 8.35
CA VAL A 86 0.18 -6.30 8.10
C VAL A 86 -0.12 -7.24 6.93
N GLY A 87 -0.71 -8.39 7.23
CA GLY A 87 -0.75 -9.49 6.25
C GLY A 87 0.67 -9.93 5.93
N PHE A 88 1.15 -9.62 4.72
CA PHE A 88 2.50 -9.92 4.22
C PHE A 88 3.31 -8.64 3.95
N PHE A 89 2.71 -7.46 4.14
CA PHE A 89 3.42 -6.20 3.99
C PHE A 89 4.24 -5.93 5.24
N LYS A 90 5.55 -5.83 5.08
CA LYS A 90 6.46 -5.39 6.14
C LYS A 90 6.25 -3.90 6.38
N ILE A 91 6.17 -3.50 7.64
CA ILE A 91 6.14 -2.10 8.06
C ILE A 91 7.59 -1.63 8.15
N TYR A 92 8.04 -0.85 7.16
CA TYR A 92 9.39 -0.30 7.12
C TYR A 92 9.56 0.88 8.06
N ASN A 93 8.52 1.70 8.19
CA ASN A 93 8.48 2.83 9.11
C ASN A 93 7.01 3.15 9.44
N CYS A 94 6.70 3.58 10.65
CA CYS A 94 5.38 4.11 11.00
C CYS A 94 5.53 5.05 12.19
N GLY A 95 5.52 6.35 11.91
CA GLY A 95 5.60 7.43 12.90
C GLY A 95 4.24 8.09 13.11
N ASP A 96 4.22 9.39 13.42
CA ASP A 96 2.98 10.12 13.73
C ASP A 96 2.22 10.63 12.50
N SER A 97 2.95 11.00 11.44
CA SER A 97 2.39 11.59 10.22
C SER A 97 2.54 10.71 8.98
N GLU A 98 3.30 9.61 9.08
CA GLU A 98 3.65 8.78 7.92
C GLU A 98 3.84 7.32 8.33
N CYS A 99 3.31 6.40 7.51
CA CYS A 99 3.63 4.99 7.58
C CYS A 99 3.98 4.44 6.19
N ILE A 100 5.05 3.65 6.13
CA ILE A 100 5.58 3.03 4.93
C ILE A 100 5.52 1.52 5.11
N LEU A 101 4.78 0.88 4.22
CA LEU A 101 4.64 -0.56 4.16
C LEU A 101 5.08 -1.08 2.80
N GLY A 102 5.41 -2.35 2.68
CA GLY A 102 5.71 -2.92 1.37
C GLY A 102 6.17 -4.36 1.37
N VAL A 103 6.55 -4.81 0.19
CA VAL A 103 7.10 -6.13 -0.06
C VAL A 103 8.18 -6.03 -1.14
N ASN A 104 9.22 -6.86 -1.03
CA ASN A 104 10.16 -7.10 -2.11
C ASN A 104 9.91 -8.51 -2.64
N ASP A 105 9.73 -8.65 -3.93
CA ASP A 105 9.53 -9.93 -4.59
C ASP A 105 10.46 -10.03 -5.82
N SER A 106 10.64 -11.23 -6.33
CA SER A 106 11.49 -11.54 -7.49
C SER A 106 11.15 -10.74 -8.76
N HIS A 107 9.89 -10.39 -8.97
CA HIS A 107 9.41 -9.76 -10.21
C HIS A 107 9.15 -8.26 -10.05
N LEU A 108 8.78 -7.80 -8.85
CA LEU A 108 8.64 -6.38 -8.53
C LEU A 108 8.86 -6.11 -7.04
N ASN A 109 9.26 -4.89 -6.73
CA ASN A 109 9.22 -4.33 -5.38
C ASN A 109 8.03 -3.39 -5.28
N PHE A 110 7.37 -3.39 -4.13
CA PHE A 110 6.14 -2.64 -3.87
C PHE A 110 6.28 -1.85 -2.57
N ARG A 111 5.89 -0.58 -2.59
CA ARG A 111 5.76 0.26 -1.39
C ARG A 111 4.42 0.98 -1.39
N VAL A 112 3.85 1.13 -0.20
CA VAL A 112 2.70 2.00 0.07
C VAL A 112 3.12 2.99 1.12
N ILE A 113 2.93 4.26 0.82
CA ILE A 113 3.21 5.38 1.70
C ILE A 113 1.85 5.96 2.09
N ILE A 114 1.59 6.03 3.38
CA ILE A 114 0.39 6.64 3.94
C ILE A 114 0.84 7.89 4.67
N THR A 115 0.42 9.07 4.22
CA THR A 115 0.77 10.34 4.86
C THR A 115 -0.48 11.05 5.37
N LYS A 116 -0.33 11.73 6.52
CA LYS A 116 -1.31 12.66 7.07
C LYS A 116 -0.78 14.08 6.90
N GLU A 117 -1.49 14.88 6.11
CA GLU A 117 -1.20 16.27 5.82
C GLU A 117 -2.13 17.21 6.59
N THR A 118 -1.73 18.48 6.72
CA THR A 118 -2.54 19.55 7.29
C THR A 118 -3.44 20.16 6.21
N SER A 119 -4.54 19.48 5.88
CA SER A 119 -5.56 19.96 4.94
C SER A 119 -6.95 19.72 5.52
N ASN A 120 -7.94 20.58 5.25
CA ASN A 120 -9.31 20.38 5.73
C ASN A 120 -9.98 19.15 5.09
N TYR A 121 -9.62 18.83 3.85
CA TYR A 121 -10.16 17.72 3.08
C TYR A 121 -9.03 16.93 2.42
N TYR A 122 -9.27 15.63 2.20
CA TYR A 122 -8.32 14.73 1.55
C TYR A 122 -6.94 14.74 2.22
N ASN A 123 -6.94 14.88 3.55
CA ASN A 123 -5.75 15.06 4.36
C ASN A 123 -4.95 13.77 4.56
N ILE A 124 -5.48 12.62 4.15
CA ILE A 124 -4.79 11.34 4.13
C ILE A 124 -4.48 10.97 2.69
N LYS A 125 -3.20 10.80 2.36
CA LYS A 125 -2.77 10.33 1.04
C LYS A 125 -2.19 8.93 1.15
N VAL A 126 -2.53 8.10 0.17
CA VAL A 126 -2.03 6.74 0.03
C VAL A 126 -1.40 6.63 -1.34
N THR A 127 -0.07 6.55 -1.37
CA THR A 127 0.72 6.51 -2.59
C THR A 127 1.34 5.13 -2.76
N THR A 128 1.08 4.51 -3.90
CA THR A 128 1.73 3.27 -4.29
C THR A 128 2.97 3.57 -5.12
N LEU A 129 4.07 2.87 -4.84
CA LEU A 129 5.27 2.84 -5.67
C LEU A 129 5.56 1.40 -6.07
N VAL A 130 5.92 1.21 -7.34
CA VAL A 130 6.34 -0.09 -7.86
C VAL A 130 7.63 0.06 -8.67
N GLN A 131 8.55 -0.84 -8.43
CA GLN A 131 9.77 -1.04 -9.23
C GLN A 131 9.70 -2.42 -9.86
N TYR A 132 9.90 -2.50 -11.17
CA TYR A 132 9.99 -3.77 -11.88
C TYR A 132 11.42 -4.32 -11.78
N ASN A 133 11.54 -5.57 -11.33
CA ASN A 133 12.84 -6.24 -11.26
C ASN A 133 13.17 -6.94 -12.59
N ASN A 134 12.17 -7.22 -13.42
CA ASN A 134 12.31 -7.87 -14.73
C ASN A 134 11.07 -7.66 -15.61
N LEU A 135 11.13 -8.16 -16.86
CA LEU A 135 10.03 -8.07 -17.82
C LEU A 135 8.74 -8.75 -17.33
N LYS A 136 8.84 -9.83 -16.55
CA LYS A 136 7.67 -10.49 -15.94
C LYS A 136 6.95 -9.54 -14.99
N GLY A 137 7.69 -8.76 -14.20
CA GLY A 137 7.14 -7.71 -13.34
C GLY A 137 6.34 -6.65 -14.11
N LYS A 138 6.88 -6.18 -15.23
CA LYS A 138 6.20 -5.21 -16.11
C LYS A 138 4.89 -5.79 -16.70
N ILE A 139 4.93 -7.01 -17.21
CA ILE A 139 3.74 -7.69 -17.76
C ILE A 139 2.69 -7.91 -16.66
N TYR A 140 3.12 -8.39 -15.49
CA TYR A 140 2.26 -8.60 -14.33
C TYR A 140 1.56 -7.30 -13.93
N MET A 141 2.31 -6.20 -13.77
CA MET A 141 1.73 -4.92 -13.37
C MET A 141 0.76 -4.39 -14.43
N SER A 142 1.04 -4.52 -15.72
CA SER A 142 0.12 -4.09 -16.79
C SER A 142 -1.23 -4.80 -16.71
N ILE A 143 -1.26 -6.10 -16.36
CA ILE A 143 -2.49 -6.89 -16.23
C ILE A 143 -3.24 -6.51 -14.93
N ILE A 144 -2.51 -6.35 -13.83
CA ILE A 144 -3.10 -6.12 -12.49
C ILE A 144 -3.48 -4.66 -12.25
N LYS A 145 -2.82 -3.69 -12.88
CA LYS A 145 -3.03 -2.24 -12.72
C LYS A 145 -4.50 -1.80 -12.68
N PRO A 146 -5.38 -2.16 -13.64
CA PRO A 146 -6.77 -1.70 -13.59
C PRO A 146 -7.51 -2.20 -12.35
N PHE A 147 -7.26 -3.44 -11.93
CA PHE A 147 -7.83 -4.01 -10.71
C PHE A 147 -7.22 -3.33 -9.48
N HIS A 148 -5.89 -3.19 -9.44
CA HIS A 148 -5.15 -2.54 -8.35
C HIS A 148 -5.78 -1.18 -7.98
N GLN A 149 -6.01 -0.31 -8.97
CA GLN A 149 -6.58 1.02 -8.72
C GLN A 149 -7.99 0.98 -8.12
N ILE A 150 -8.86 0.08 -8.60
CA ILE A 150 -10.23 -0.11 -8.06
C ILE A 150 -10.15 -0.51 -6.58
N ILE A 151 -9.21 -1.38 -6.28
CA ILE A 151 -9.05 -1.97 -4.97
C ILE A 151 -8.43 -1.01 -3.97
N VAL A 152 -7.35 -0.33 -4.34
CA VAL A 152 -6.71 0.65 -3.47
C VAL A 152 -7.73 1.73 -3.14
N ARG A 153 -8.49 2.21 -4.13
CA ARG A 153 -9.61 3.15 -3.89
C ARG A 153 -10.62 2.60 -2.88
N ARG A 154 -10.99 1.32 -2.92
CA ARG A 154 -11.90 0.71 -1.93
C ARG A 154 -11.26 0.59 -0.55
N MET A 155 -10.01 0.17 -0.47
CA MET A 155 -9.26 0.08 0.80
C MET A 155 -9.13 1.45 1.46
N VAL A 156 -8.73 2.47 0.69
CA VAL A 156 -8.62 3.86 1.15
C VAL A 156 -9.96 4.40 1.64
N SER A 157 -11.08 4.00 1.04
CA SER A 157 -12.41 4.42 1.49
C SER A 157 -12.77 3.96 2.92
N ASN A 158 -12.12 2.90 3.44
CA ASN A 158 -12.35 2.41 4.79
C ASN A 158 -11.79 3.36 5.86
N ALA A 159 -10.81 4.18 5.51
CA ALA A 159 -10.26 5.19 6.41
C ALA A 159 -11.06 6.50 6.40
N PHE A 160 -12.07 6.66 5.54
CA PHE A 160 -12.84 7.89 5.44
C PHE A 160 -13.66 8.14 6.71
N LYS A 161 -13.37 9.25 7.41
CA LYS A 161 -14.15 9.78 8.52
C LYS A 161 -14.30 11.30 8.38
N GLN A 162 -15.53 11.76 8.17
CA GLN A 162 -15.84 13.18 8.14
C GLN A 162 -16.12 13.68 9.56
N LYS A 163 -15.60 14.87 9.91
CA LYS A 163 -15.96 15.55 11.15
C LYS A 163 -17.46 15.86 11.08
N ILE A 164 -18.28 15.26 11.94
CA ILE A 164 -19.66 15.69 12.11
C ILE A 164 -19.59 17.06 12.79
N GLN A 165 -19.95 18.12 12.07
CA GLN A 165 -20.28 19.39 12.71
C GLN A 165 -21.55 19.13 13.54
N ARG A 166 -21.38 19.04 14.86
CA ARG A 166 -22.45 19.35 15.80
C ARG A 166 -22.34 20.81 16.16
#